data_AF-A0A497EQZ3-F1
#
_entry.id   AF-A0A497EQZ3-F1
#
_cell.length_a   1.000
_cell.length_b   1.000
_cell.length_c   1.000
_cell.angle_alpha   90.00
_cell.angle_beta   90.00
_cell.angle_gamma   90.00
#
_symmetry.space_group_name_H-M   'P 1'
#
loop_
_entity.id
_entity.type
_entity.pdbx_description
1 polymer ?
#
loop_
_entity_poly.entity_id
_entity_poly.type
_entity_poly.pdbx_seq_one_letter_code
_entity_poly.pdbx_strand_id
1 'polypeptide(L)'
;MRIRLKDITRTSFMIRQQEPSNRDDIHASEDVTYIAVPPGSWKTVVGEVKLEAGIFQTDKWLAGDGNVANDRWNTVNFSYNFSSPPIVLSQIQDFSYTGCAHTRIRNVDVSGFQTSPEPEGSVTTPPTTVVTVGWLAVEQHVSKLDGSTKSEAQVVNNVRHWWKTFHFGQSYSQEPNIVAWMQTYNGGDAAGLRGNNLSPTSFSVRVEEDLTYDWWDINHAYEDIGYFAVEYDGKYHLRKFIDPEPSHGSWGLEETFS
;
A
#
# COMPACT_ATOMS: atom_id res chain seq x y z
N MET A 1 -0.39 16.20 -0.43
CA MET A 1 0.55 15.77 -1.49
C MET A 1 0.35 14.29 -1.79
N ARG A 2 0.42 13.88 -3.06
CA ARG A 2 0.21 12.49 -3.51
C ARG A 2 1.38 12.04 -4.38
N ILE A 3 1.77 10.77 -4.27
CA ILE A 3 2.80 10.17 -5.12
C ILE A 3 2.19 9.73 -6.45
N ARG A 4 2.85 10.08 -7.55
CA ARG A 4 2.47 9.69 -8.92
C ARG A 4 3.62 8.99 -9.60
N LEU A 5 3.28 7.91 -10.33
CA LEU A 5 4.24 7.10 -11.07
C LEU A 5 3.91 7.12 -12.56
N LYS A 6 4.94 6.99 -13.40
CA LYS A 6 4.77 6.73 -14.83
C LYS A 6 6.00 6.04 -15.41
N ASP A 7 5.89 5.60 -16.67
CA ASP A 7 6.98 5.01 -17.44
C ASP A 7 7.66 3.84 -16.69
N ILE A 8 6.83 2.99 -16.06
CA ILE A 8 7.29 1.83 -15.29
C ILE A 8 7.78 0.74 -16.25
N THR A 9 9.02 0.33 -16.06
CA THR A 9 9.67 -0.80 -16.74
C THR A 9 10.13 -1.82 -15.70
N ARG A 10 10.80 -2.90 -16.15
CA ARG A 10 11.40 -3.87 -15.24
C ARG A 10 12.56 -3.32 -14.42
N THR A 11 13.12 -2.17 -14.80
CA THR A 11 14.36 -1.64 -14.22
C THR A 11 14.30 -0.16 -13.86
N SER A 12 13.19 0.54 -14.17
CA SER A 12 13.05 1.98 -13.96
C SER A 12 11.59 2.39 -13.83
N PHE A 13 11.35 3.54 -13.24
CA PHE A 13 10.09 4.27 -13.29
C PHE A 13 10.39 5.76 -13.07
N MET A 14 9.45 6.63 -13.42
CA MET A 14 9.45 8.02 -12.97
C MET A 14 8.51 8.16 -11.78
N ILE A 15 8.92 8.95 -10.80
CA ILE A 15 8.15 9.27 -9.61
C ILE A 15 8.11 10.79 -9.43
N ARG A 16 6.97 11.31 -9.01
CA ARG A 16 6.85 12.69 -8.56
C ARG A 16 5.87 12.81 -7.43
N GLN A 17 6.07 13.85 -6.63
CA GLN A 17 5.06 14.39 -5.76
C GLN A 17 4.13 15.31 -6.56
N GLN A 18 2.84 15.28 -6.24
CA GLN A 18 1.84 16.15 -6.83
C GLN A 18 0.96 16.73 -5.72
N GLU A 19 0.77 18.03 -5.74
CA GLU A 19 -0.19 18.67 -4.85
C GLU A 19 -1.61 18.70 -5.41
N PRO A 20 -2.63 18.80 -4.53
CA PRO A 20 -3.96 19.22 -4.93
C PRO A 20 -3.93 20.63 -5.53
N SER A 21 -4.95 20.96 -6.33
CA SER A 21 -5.04 22.21 -7.09
C SER A 21 -5.09 23.50 -6.24
N ASN A 22 -5.30 23.40 -4.93
CA ASN A 22 -5.30 24.54 -4.01
C ASN A 22 -3.91 24.86 -3.40
N ARG A 23 -2.84 24.27 -3.94
CA ARG A 23 -1.45 24.53 -3.57
C ARG A 23 -0.64 25.07 -4.75
N ASP A 24 0.63 25.37 -4.54
CA ASP A 24 1.49 26.03 -5.53
C ASP A 24 2.40 25.06 -6.33
N ASP A 25 2.35 23.77 -6.03
CA ASP A 25 3.19 22.70 -6.60
C ASP A 25 4.69 22.95 -6.36
N ILE A 26 5.03 23.64 -5.25
CA ILE A 26 6.40 23.96 -4.83
C ILE A 26 6.74 23.21 -3.54
N HIS A 27 7.81 22.43 -3.58
CA HIS A 27 8.24 21.62 -2.43
C HIS A 27 9.75 21.64 -2.20
N ALA A 28 10.11 21.46 -0.92
CA ALA A 28 11.45 21.05 -0.56
C ALA A 28 11.75 19.65 -1.11
N SER A 29 13.03 19.30 -1.21
CA SER A 29 13.41 17.91 -1.51
C SER A 29 12.95 17.02 -0.36
N GLU A 30 12.29 15.92 -0.68
CA GLU A 30 11.84 14.90 0.27
C GLU A 30 12.33 13.51 -0.16
N ASP A 31 12.59 12.66 0.82
CA ASP A 31 12.93 11.26 0.59
C ASP A 31 11.64 10.44 0.39
N VAL A 32 11.67 9.51 -0.58
CA VAL A 32 10.52 8.67 -0.90
C VAL A 32 10.91 7.20 -0.86
N THR A 33 10.33 6.45 0.07
CA THR A 33 10.39 4.99 0.09
C THR A 33 9.46 4.40 -0.98
N TYR A 34 9.93 3.40 -1.71
CA TYR A 34 9.13 2.67 -2.70
C TYR A 34 9.35 1.16 -2.60
N ILE A 35 8.40 0.40 -3.13
CA ILE A 35 8.50 -1.05 -3.29
C ILE A 35 8.27 -1.39 -4.76
N ALA A 36 9.16 -2.21 -5.30
CA ALA A 36 9.02 -2.75 -6.65
C ALA A 36 9.00 -4.28 -6.59
N VAL A 37 7.84 -4.86 -6.93
CA VAL A 37 7.61 -6.31 -6.94
C VAL A 37 6.82 -6.67 -8.20
N PRO A 38 7.25 -7.69 -8.98
CA PRO A 38 6.49 -8.13 -10.14
C PRO A 38 5.19 -8.81 -9.72
N PRO A 39 4.13 -8.78 -10.55
CA PRO A 39 2.90 -9.52 -10.27
C PRO A 39 3.15 -11.01 -10.02
N GLY A 40 2.44 -11.56 -9.05
CA GLY A 40 2.52 -12.96 -8.65
C GLY A 40 2.34 -13.17 -7.15
N SER A 41 2.21 -14.43 -6.77
CA SER A 41 2.24 -14.89 -5.39
C SER A 41 3.67 -15.27 -5.01
N TRP A 42 4.14 -14.71 -3.90
CA TRP A 42 5.53 -14.75 -3.46
C TRP A 42 5.62 -15.16 -2.01
N LYS A 43 6.77 -15.72 -1.66
CA LYS A 43 7.15 -15.98 -0.28
C LYS A 43 8.61 -15.62 -0.10
N THR A 44 8.98 -15.06 1.05
CA THR A 44 10.40 -14.83 1.33
C THR A 44 11.15 -16.16 1.46
N VAL A 45 12.44 -16.17 1.12
CA VAL A 45 13.24 -17.42 1.06
C VAL A 45 13.52 -17.98 2.47
N VAL A 46 13.68 -17.10 3.46
CA VAL A 46 14.08 -17.47 4.84
C VAL A 46 13.07 -17.02 5.90
N GLY A 47 12.35 -15.92 5.66
CA GLY A 47 11.39 -15.35 6.63
C GLY A 47 9.98 -15.95 6.57
N GLU A 48 9.69 -16.77 5.55
CA GLU A 48 8.39 -17.39 5.28
C GLU A 48 7.20 -16.42 5.14
N VAL A 49 7.45 -15.12 4.96
CA VAL A 49 6.41 -14.08 4.76
C VAL A 49 5.82 -14.21 3.37
N LYS A 50 4.48 -14.29 3.28
CA LYS A 50 3.77 -14.32 2.00
C LYS A 50 3.40 -12.93 1.50
N LEU A 51 3.51 -12.73 0.19
CA LEU A 51 3.10 -11.52 -0.50
C LEU A 51 2.35 -11.90 -1.77
N GLU A 52 1.37 -11.10 -2.15
CA GLU A 52 0.77 -11.19 -3.48
C GLU A 52 0.73 -9.81 -4.13
N ALA A 53 1.16 -9.73 -5.38
CA ALA A 53 1.17 -8.51 -6.15
C ALA A 53 0.38 -8.69 -7.44
N GLY A 54 -0.31 -7.64 -7.85
CA GLY A 54 -1.06 -7.64 -9.10
C GLY A 54 -1.16 -6.26 -9.73
N ILE A 55 -1.65 -6.24 -10.96
CA ILE A 55 -1.87 -5.03 -11.74
C ILE A 55 -3.13 -5.20 -12.57
N PHE A 56 -3.93 -4.14 -12.67
CA PHE A 56 -5.13 -4.12 -13.50
C PHE A 56 -5.38 -2.70 -14.03
N GLN A 57 -6.22 -2.60 -15.06
CA GLN A 57 -6.72 -1.32 -15.56
C GLN A 57 -8.16 -1.11 -15.10
N THR A 58 -8.53 0.14 -14.83
CA THR A 58 -9.89 0.49 -14.40
C THR A 58 -10.28 1.90 -14.82
N ASP A 59 -11.56 2.07 -15.16
CA ASP A 59 -12.25 3.35 -15.31
C ASP A 59 -13.21 3.61 -14.14
N LYS A 60 -13.17 2.76 -13.10
CA LYS A 60 -13.96 2.92 -11.88
C LYS A 60 -13.21 3.83 -10.94
N TRP A 61 -13.87 4.90 -10.54
CA TRP A 61 -13.35 5.93 -9.66
C TRP A 61 -14.32 6.18 -8.52
N LEU A 62 -13.78 6.73 -7.44
CA LEU A 62 -14.56 7.44 -6.44
C LEU A 62 -14.81 8.88 -6.90
N ALA A 63 -15.79 9.54 -6.31
CA ALA A 63 -15.78 11.00 -6.27
C ALA A 63 -14.67 11.47 -5.33
N GLY A 64 -14.26 12.74 -5.43
CA GLY A 64 -13.44 13.38 -4.42
C GLY A 64 -14.24 13.51 -3.13
N ASP A 65 -15.06 14.56 -3.05
CA ASP A 65 -15.96 14.80 -1.92
C ASP A 65 -17.43 14.88 -2.34
N GLY A 66 -18.33 14.84 -1.36
CA GLY A 66 -19.74 15.24 -1.51
C GLY A 66 -20.64 14.31 -2.33
N ASN A 67 -20.13 13.25 -2.96
CA ASN A 67 -20.93 12.36 -3.80
C ASN A 67 -20.47 10.89 -3.82
N VAL A 68 -20.33 10.28 -2.64
CA VAL A 68 -19.97 8.86 -2.48
C VAL A 68 -21.00 7.88 -3.06
N ALA A 69 -22.21 8.35 -3.39
CA ALA A 69 -23.28 7.51 -3.96
C ALA A 69 -22.93 6.94 -5.34
N ASN A 70 -22.02 7.60 -6.08
CA ASN A 70 -21.58 7.19 -7.41
C ASN A 70 -20.21 6.50 -7.39
N ASP A 71 -19.67 6.19 -6.22
CA ASP A 71 -18.39 5.52 -6.08
C ASP A 71 -18.41 4.13 -6.69
N ARG A 72 -17.43 3.89 -7.56
CA ARG A 72 -17.27 2.60 -8.22
C ARG A 72 -16.00 1.92 -7.72
N TRP A 73 -16.17 0.79 -7.05
CA TRP A 73 -15.07 0.03 -6.49
C TRP A 73 -14.66 -1.15 -7.39
N ASN A 74 -13.36 -1.44 -7.42
CA ASN A 74 -12.83 -2.68 -7.99
C ASN A 74 -12.70 -3.71 -6.87
N THR A 75 -13.17 -4.93 -7.11
CA THR A 75 -12.94 -6.05 -6.19
C THR A 75 -11.77 -6.85 -6.72
N VAL A 76 -10.77 -7.08 -5.87
CA VAL A 76 -9.56 -7.84 -6.17
C VAL A 76 -9.58 -9.07 -5.28
N ASN A 77 -9.55 -10.25 -5.90
CA ASN A 77 -9.43 -11.52 -5.20
C ASN A 77 -7.98 -11.97 -5.20
N PHE A 78 -7.50 -12.48 -4.07
CA PHE A 78 -6.19 -13.11 -3.99
C PHE A 78 -6.21 -14.49 -4.67
N SER A 79 -5.05 -14.93 -5.14
CA SER A 79 -4.86 -16.23 -5.78
C SER A 79 -4.87 -17.37 -4.76
N TYR A 80 -4.71 -17.05 -3.48
CA TYR A 80 -4.84 -17.94 -2.33
C TYR A 80 -5.39 -17.17 -1.12
N ASN A 81 -5.89 -17.88 -0.11
CA ASN A 81 -6.34 -17.24 1.13
C ASN A 81 -5.14 -17.01 2.07
N PHE A 82 -5.00 -15.79 2.57
CA PHE A 82 -4.12 -15.52 3.71
C PHE A 82 -4.68 -16.16 4.99
N SER A 83 -3.83 -16.42 5.97
CA SER A 83 -4.24 -16.95 7.27
C SER A 83 -5.03 -15.93 8.11
N SER A 84 -4.79 -14.65 7.85
CA SER A 84 -5.46 -13.47 8.41
C SER A 84 -5.45 -12.36 7.36
N PRO A 85 -6.33 -11.33 7.47
CA PRO A 85 -6.31 -10.22 6.51
C PRO A 85 -4.91 -9.59 6.41
N PRO A 86 -4.32 -9.50 5.20
CA PRO A 86 -3.00 -8.88 5.00
C PRO A 86 -3.09 -7.35 5.13
N ILE A 87 -1.96 -6.64 5.14
CA ILE A 87 -1.98 -5.22 4.75
C ILE A 87 -1.97 -5.13 3.24
N VAL A 88 -2.67 -4.15 2.68
CA VAL A 88 -2.72 -3.90 1.24
C VAL A 88 -2.23 -2.48 0.95
N LEU A 89 -1.40 -2.38 -0.08
CA LEU A 89 -0.94 -1.13 -0.67
C LEU A 89 -1.43 -1.09 -2.11
N SER A 90 -1.83 0.08 -2.60
CA SER A 90 -2.23 0.26 -3.99
C SER A 90 -1.77 1.62 -4.54
N GLN A 91 -1.47 1.67 -5.83
CA GLN A 91 -0.88 2.86 -6.45
C GLN A 91 -1.30 2.97 -7.91
N ILE A 92 -1.65 4.19 -8.34
CA ILE A 92 -1.80 4.51 -9.75
C ILE A 92 -0.40 4.49 -10.39
N GLN A 93 -0.22 3.63 -11.38
CA GLN A 93 1.06 3.30 -12.02
C GLN A 93 1.23 3.92 -13.40
N ASP A 94 0.34 4.84 -13.78
CA ASP A 94 0.46 5.67 -14.97
C ASP A 94 0.07 7.15 -14.71
N PHE A 95 0.13 7.92 -15.79
CA PHE A 95 -0.19 9.35 -15.77
C PHE A 95 -1.32 9.72 -16.73
N SER A 96 -2.21 8.78 -17.05
CA SER A 96 -3.34 9.03 -17.96
C SER A 96 -4.33 10.04 -17.37
N TYR A 97 -4.56 9.98 -16.06
CA TYR A 97 -5.25 11.02 -15.30
C TYR A 97 -4.26 12.04 -14.73
N THR A 98 -4.35 13.30 -15.16
CA THR A 98 -3.34 14.33 -14.84
C THR A 98 -3.62 15.11 -13.56
N GLY A 99 -4.86 15.10 -13.06
CA GLY A 99 -5.22 15.73 -11.79
C GLY A 99 -4.58 15.04 -10.59
N CYS A 100 -4.58 15.70 -9.43
CA CYS A 100 -4.15 15.06 -8.18
C CYS A 100 -5.07 13.88 -7.87
N ALA A 101 -4.47 12.72 -7.58
CA ALA A 101 -5.20 11.50 -7.28
C ALA A 101 -4.32 10.53 -6.51
N HIS A 102 -4.97 9.59 -5.83
CA HIS A 102 -4.36 8.45 -5.17
C HIS A 102 -5.35 7.28 -5.20
N THR A 103 -5.12 6.23 -4.41
CA THR A 103 -6.07 5.11 -4.31
C THR A 103 -6.59 4.96 -2.89
N ARG A 104 -7.84 4.54 -2.73
CA ARG A 104 -8.42 4.13 -1.46
C ARG A 104 -8.59 2.61 -1.42
N ILE A 105 -8.64 2.05 -0.22
CA ILE A 105 -8.81 0.62 0.02
C ILE A 105 -9.92 0.45 1.04
N ARG A 106 -10.72 -0.62 0.89
CA ARG A 106 -11.67 -1.07 1.91
C ARG A 106 -11.89 -2.57 1.84
N ASN A 107 -12.58 -3.11 2.84
CA ASN A 107 -13.02 -4.51 2.88
C ASN A 107 -11.85 -5.49 2.68
N VAL A 108 -10.71 -5.24 3.34
CA VAL A 108 -9.57 -6.14 3.33
C VAL A 108 -9.90 -7.38 4.16
N ASP A 109 -9.92 -8.53 3.50
CA ASP A 109 -10.21 -9.84 4.09
C ASP A 109 -9.12 -10.85 3.65
N VAL A 110 -9.20 -12.09 4.15
CA VAL A 110 -8.25 -13.17 3.84
C VAL A 110 -8.23 -13.56 2.35
N SER A 111 -9.31 -13.32 1.61
CA SER A 111 -9.46 -13.75 0.21
C SER A 111 -9.44 -12.60 -0.80
N GLY A 112 -9.41 -11.34 -0.35
CA GLY A 112 -9.42 -10.20 -1.25
C GLY A 112 -9.64 -8.87 -0.56
N PHE A 113 -9.77 -7.83 -1.38
CA PHE A 113 -10.01 -6.45 -0.94
C PHE A 113 -10.71 -5.65 -2.04
N GLN A 114 -11.09 -4.41 -1.73
CA GLN A 114 -11.55 -3.46 -2.72
C GLN A 114 -10.62 -2.24 -2.79
N THR A 115 -10.38 -1.75 -4.01
CA THR A 115 -9.62 -0.51 -4.23
C THR A 115 -10.18 0.30 -5.39
N SER A 116 -9.98 1.60 -5.34
CA SER A 116 -10.32 2.52 -6.41
C SER A 116 -9.43 3.76 -6.39
N PRO A 117 -9.08 4.32 -7.56
CA PRO A 117 -8.61 5.69 -7.66
C PRO A 117 -9.60 6.70 -7.05
N GLU A 118 -9.07 7.71 -6.35
CA GLU A 118 -9.78 8.84 -5.76
C GLU A 118 -9.10 10.14 -6.22
N PRO A 119 -9.83 11.08 -6.86
CA PRO A 119 -9.29 12.38 -7.24
C PRO A 119 -9.21 13.33 -6.03
N GLU A 120 -8.78 14.58 -6.24
CA GLU A 120 -8.91 15.63 -5.21
C GLU A 120 -10.39 15.95 -4.90
N GLY A 121 -10.65 16.46 -3.71
CA GLY A 121 -11.99 16.63 -3.13
C GLY A 121 -12.96 17.41 -4.03
N SER A 122 -12.48 18.46 -4.71
CA SER A 122 -13.29 19.30 -5.61
C SER A 122 -13.85 18.56 -6.83
N VAL A 123 -13.35 17.36 -7.16
CA VAL A 123 -13.84 16.53 -8.26
C VAL A 123 -15.02 15.68 -7.79
N THR A 124 -16.20 16.30 -7.68
CA THR A 124 -17.43 15.68 -7.13
C THR A 124 -18.14 14.70 -8.06
N THR A 125 -17.66 14.53 -9.29
CA THR A 125 -18.14 13.53 -10.25
C THR A 125 -17.01 12.54 -10.53
N PRO A 126 -17.21 11.23 -10.29
CA PRO A 126 -16.18 10.24 -10.53
C PRO A 126 -15.63 10.32 -11.97
N PRO A 127 -14.31 10.43 -12.15
CA PRO A 127 -13.71 10.36 -13.47
C PRO A 127 -14.02 9.05 -14.20
N THR A 128 -13.81 9.06 -15.52
CA THR A 128 -13.93 7.89 -16.41
C THR A 128 -12.62 7.57 -17.13
N THR A 129 -11.55 8.29 -16.80
CA THR A 129 -10.21 8.04 -17.35
C THR A 129 -9.74 6.64 -16.95
N VAL A 130 -9.40 5.81 -17.92
CA VAL A 130 -8.78 4.51 -17.66
C VAL A 130 -7.38 4.74 -17.10
N VAL A 131 -7.10 4.15 -15.94
CA VAL A 131 -5.78 4.15 -15.31
C VAL A 131 -5.36 2.74 -14.93
N THR A 132 -4.06 2.56 -14.82
CA THR A 132 -3.40 1.33 -14.37
C THR A 132 -3.15 1.41 -12.87
N VAL A 133 -3.65 0.44 -12.12
CA VAL A 133 -3.46 0.33 -10.67
C VAL A 133 -2.66 -0.92 -10.36
N GLY A 134 -1.52 -0.73 -9.71
CA GLY A 134 -0.75 -1.81 -9.09
C GLY A 134 -1.14 -1.96 -7.63
N TRP A 135 -1.08 -3.19 -7.12
CA TRP A 135 -1.34 -3.48 -5.70
C TRP A 135 -0.39 -4.53 -5.16
N LEU A 136 -0.21 -4.49 -3.84
CA LEU A 136 0.60 -5.41 -3.06
C LEU A 136 -0.11 -5.75 -1.75
N ALA A 137 -0.40 -7.02 -1.53
CA ALA A 137 -0.81 -7.56 -0.24
C ALA A 137 0.40 -8.20 0.45
N VAL A 138 0.61 -7.85 1.72
CA VAL A 138 1.71 -8.38 2.54
C VAL A 138 1.11 -9.02 3.79
N GLU A 139 1.46 -10.28 4.03
CA GLU A 139 1.09 -10.96 5.27
C GLU A 139 1.60 -10.19 6.48
N GLN A 140 0.74 -10.00 7.49
CA GLN A 140 1.13 -9.33 8.72
C GLN A 140 2.19 -10.16 9.46
N HIS A 141 3.28 -9.51 9.89
CA HIS A 141 4.39 -10.16 10.56
C HIS A 141 5.21 -9.17 11.37
N VAL A 142 5.97 -9.68 12.35
CA VAL A 142 7.10 -9.00 12.99
C VAL A 142 8.25 -10.00 12.98
N SER A 143 9.19 -9.85 12.05
CA SER A 143 10.21 -10.87 11.78
C SER A 143 11.39 -10.27 11.01
N LYS A 144 12.09 -11.13 10.27
CA LYS A 144 13.12 -10.77 9.30
C LYS A 144 12.71 -11.21 7.91
N LEU A 145 12.93 -10.35 6.91
CA LEU A 145 12.54 -10.61 5.53
C LEU A 145 13.44 -11.67 4.87
N ASP A 146 14.74 -11.67 5.17
CA ASP A 146 15.77 -12.54 4.58
C ASP A 146 16.61 -13.30 5.61
N GLY A 147 16.09 -13.44 6.85
CA GLY A 147 16.80 -14.06 7.97
C GLY A 147 17.77 -13.13 8.72
N SER A 148 18.10 -11.96 8.14
CA SER A 148 18.98 -10.96 8.75
C SER A 148 18.31 -9.60 8.95
N THR A 149 17.66 -9.09 7.90
CA THR A 149 17.03 -7.77 7.82
C THR A 149 15.68 -7.78 8.51
N LYS A 150 15.48 -6.94 9.53
CA LYS A 150 14.19 -6.83 10.20
C LYS A 150 13.12 -6.24 9.27
N SER A 151 11.93 -6.81 9.35
CA SER A 151 10.74 -6.29 8.67
C SER A 151 9.49 -6.53 9.49
N GLU A 152 8.53 -5.62 9.38
CA GLU A 152 7.22 -5.86 9.94
C GLU A 152 6.11 -5.22 9.09
N ALA A 153 4.97 -5.89 9.06
CA ALA A 153 3.74 -5.43 8.45
C ALA A 153 2.61 -5.57 9.48
N GLN A 154 1.96 -4.47 9.81
CA GLN A 154 0.92 -4.41 10.84
C GLN A 154 -0.15 -3.37 10.49
N VAL A 155 -1.28 -3.46 11.17
CA VAL A 155 -2.38 -2.48 11.09
C VAL A 155 -2.42 -1.63 12.37
N VAL A 156 -2.50 -0.31 12.19
CA VAL A 156 -2.74 0.69 13.23
C VAL A 156 -4.21 1.08 13.18
N ASN A 157 -4.98 0.70 14.19
CA ASN A 157 -6.43 0.97 14.21
C ASN A 157 -6.73 2.39 14.68
N ASN A 158 -7.92 2.91 14.35
CA ASN A 158 -8.46 4.17 14.90
C ASN A 158 -7.51 5.37 14.72
N VAL A 159 -7.11 5.65 13.48
CA VAL A 159 -6.36 6.85 13.08
C VAL A 159 -7.32 7.88 12.49
N ARG A 160 -7.14 9.16 12.82
CA ARG A 160 -8.00 10.29 12.38
C ARG A 160 -7.10 11.46 11.94
N HIS A 161 -7.63 12.67 11.90
CA HIS A 161 -6.90 13.89 11.56
C HIS A 161 -5.86 14.36 12.60
N TRP A 162 -5.88 13.79 13.81
CA TRP A 162 -4.87 14.02 14.82
C TRP A 162 -3.69 13.07 14.67
N TRP A 163 -2.49 13.56 14.95
CA TRP A 163 -1.29 12.74 15.03
C TRP A 163 -1.46 11.62 16.05
N LYS A 164 -1.21 10.39 15.61
CA LYS A 164 -1.15 9.21 16.47
C LYS A 164 0.22 8.57 16.34
N THR A 165 0.90 8.39 17.46
CA THR A 165 2.17 7.66 17.50
C THR A 165 1.91 6.16 17.64
N PHE A 166 2.52 5.39 16.76
CA PHE A 166 2.54 3.94 16.78
C PHE A 166 3.96 3.46 17.06
N HIS A 167 4.10 2.40 17.85
CA HIS A 167 5.38 1.80 18.19
C HIS A 167 5.52 0.49 17.44
N PHE A 168 6.67 0.30 16.80
CA PHE A 168 6.96 -0.92 16.07
C PHE A 168 6.96 -2.13 17.02
N GLY A 169 6.60 -3.31 16.49
CA GLY A 169 6.65 -4.58 17.22
C GLY A 169 8.08 -5.04 17.53
N GLN A 170 9.07 -4.41 16.89
CA GLN A 170 10.49 -4.61 17.13
C GLN A 170 11.26 -3.28 17.02
N SER A 171 12.40 -3.19 17.70
CA SER A 171 13.32 -2.06 17.53
C SER A 171 14.27 -2.28 16.37
N TYR A 172 14.50 -1.24 15.57
CA TYR A 172 15.45 -1.21 14.47
C TYR A 172 16.78 -0.60 14.91
N SER A 173 17.87 -0.82 14.18
CA SER A 173 19.16 -0.17 14.46
C SER A 173 19.22 1.29 13.97
N GLN A 174 18.31 1.65 13.06
CA GLN A 174 18.17 2.95 12.43
C GLN A 174 16.69 3.19 12.08
N GLU A 175 16.35 4.36 11.55
CA GLU A 175 15.01 4.59 10.99
C GLU A 175 14.77 3.60 9.83
N PRO A 176 13.70 2.78 9.90
CA PRO A 176 13.39 1.85 8.82
C PRO A 176 12.73 2.58 7.64
N ASN A 177 12.82 1.99 6.46
CA ASN A 177 11.99 2.37 5.33
C ASN A 177 10.54 2.02 5.60
N ILE A 178 9.61 2.96 5.43
CA ILE A 178 8.19 2.72 5.70
C ILE A 178 7.31 3.16 4.53
N VAL A 179 6.35 2.31 4.18
CA VAL A 179 5.20 2.67 3.34
C VAL A 179 3.93 2.38 4.11
N ALA A 180 2.92 3.24 3.98
CA ALA A 180 1.66 3.09 4.69
C ALA A 180 0.47 3.49 3.81
N TRP A 181 -0.67 2.84 4.01
CA TRP A 181 -1.90 3.11 3.29
C TRP A 181 -3.13 2.92 4.17
N MET A 182 -4.20 3.70 3.95
CA MET A 182 -5.49 3.45 4.59
C MET A 182 -6.01 2.09 4.12
N GLN A 183 -6.50 1.26 5.05
CA GLN A 183 -7.07 -0.07 4.79
C GLN A 183 -8.60 -0.06 4.81
N THR A 184 -9.19 1.03 5.30
CA THR A 184 -10.62 1.24 5.43
C THR A 184 -11.05 2.54 4.72
N TYR A 185 -12.37 2.64 4.54
CA TYR A 185 -13.06 3.79 3.95
C TYR A 185 -14.33 4.07 4.77
N ASN A 186 -14.11 4.52 6.01
CA ASN A 186 -15.15 4.90 6.95
C ASN A 186 -15.54 6.37 6.78
N GLY A 187 -14.60 7.23 6.37
CA GLY A 187 -14.83 8.62 5.97
C GLY A 187 -14.88 8.73 4.46
N GLY A 188 -15.87 9.46 3.96
CA GLY A 188 -16.10 9.63 2.52
C GLY A 188 -15.31 10.76 1.87
N ASP A 189 -14.69 11.62 2.67
CA ASP A 189 -13.94 12.77 2.17
C ASP A 189 -12.56 12.30 1.68
N ALA A 190 -12.12 12.89 0.57
CA ALA A 190 -10.88 12.58 -0.08
C ALA A 190 -9.73 12.83 0.89
N ALA A 191 -8.94 11.81 1.18
CA ALA A 191 -7.97 11.90 2.26
C ALA A 191 -6.73 11.06 2.01
N GLY A 192 -5.63 11.41 2.64
CA GLY A 192 -4.34 10.75 2.51
C GLY A 192 -3.74 10.42 3.85
N LEU A 193 -2.59 9.77 3.80
CA LEU A 193 -1.78 9.62 5.00
C LEU A 193 -0.64 10.60 4.99
N ARG A 194 -0.36 11.10 6.19
CA ARG A 194 0.84 11.86 6.46
C ARG A 194 1.59 11.23 7.63
N GLY A 195 2.86 10.93 7.39
CA GLY A 195 3.80 10.46 8.40
C GLY A 195 4.62 11.61 8.99
N ASN A 196 5.10 11.42 10.22
CA ASN A 196 6.08 12.29 10.87
C ASN A 196 6.78 11.51 12.01
N ASN A 197 7.85 12.09 12.59
CA ASN A 197 8.54 11.56 13.77
C ASN A 197 8.94 10.08 13.64
N LEU A 198 9.45 9.69 12.47
CA LEU A 198 10.02 8.36 12.29
C LEU A 198 11.25 8.22 13.20
N SER A 199 11.34 7.09 13.89
CA SER A 199 12.46 6.73 14.74
C SER A 199 12.71 5.23 14.61
N PRO A 200 13.79 4.68 15.19
CA PRO A 200 14.02 3.23 15.20
C PRO A 200 12.97 2.42 15.97
N THR A 201 12.04 3.04 16.70
CA THR A 201 11.03 2.35 17.53
C THR A 201 9.60 2.81 17.29
N SER A 202 9.37 3.85 16.50
CA SER A 202 8.04 4.43 16.32
C SER A 202 7.92 5.30 15.08
N PHE A 203 6.69 5.61 14.71
CA PHE A 203 6.35 6.70 13.81
C PHE A 203 5.02 7.33 14.22
N SER A 204 4.78 8.57 13.81
CA SER A 204 3.48 9.23 13.93
C SER A 204 2.78 9.24 12.58
N VAL A 205 1.48 8.95 12.56
CA VAL A 205 0.64 9.00 11.37
C VAL A 205 -0.67 9.72 11.66
N ARG A 206 -1.23 10.37 10.63
CA ARG A 206 -2.59 10.90 10.64
C ARG A 206 -3.23 10.74 9.26
N VAL A 207 -4.56 10.79 9.25
CA VAL A 207 -5.34 11.02 8.03
C VAL A 207 -5.31 12.53 7.73
N GLU A 208 -4.99 12.91 6.50
CA GLU A 208 -4.98 14.30 6.03
C GLU A 208 -5.98 14.45 4.90
N GLU A 209 -7.11 15.10 5.19
CA GLU A 209 -8.13 15.43 4.19
C GLU A 209 -7.57 16.39 3.12
N ASP A 210 -8.09 16.21 1.92
CA ASP A 210 -7.95 17.12 0.82
C ASP A 210 -8.86 18.33 1.07
N LEU A 211 -8.31 19.53 0.92
CA LEU A 211 -9.01 20.78 1.27
C LEU A 211 -9.50 21.54 0.02
N THR A 212 -9.59 20.87 -1.13
CA THR A 212 -10.00 21.52 -2.39
C THR A 212 -11.52 21.74 -2.47
N TYR A 213 -12.33 20.94 -1.76
CA TYR A 213 -13.79 21.10 -1.73
C TYR A 213 -14.24 22.04 -0.60
N ASP A 214 -13.81 21.80 0.64
CA ASP A 214 -14.22 22.52 1.84
C ASP A 214 -13.05 22.84 2.78
N TRP A 215 -12.30 23.88 2.42
CA TRP A 215 -11.03 24.26 3.04
C TRP A 215 -10.98 24.45 4.58
N TRP A 216 -12.13 24.50 5.26
CA TRP A 216 -12.22 24.64 6.72
C TRP A 216 -12.54 23.33 7.46
N ASP A 217 -12.98 22.27 6.77
CA ASP A 217 -13.23 20.98 7.42
C ASP A 217 -11.95 20.13 7.40
N ILE A 218 -11.61 19.60 8.55
CA ILE A 218 -10.46 18.70 8.74
C ILE A 218 -10.88 17.45 9.53
N ASN A 219 -12.20 17.25 9.73
CA ASN A 219 -12.77 16.28 10.65
C ASN A 219 -12.99 14.89 10.07
N HIS A 220 -11.95 14.21 9.62
CA HIS A 220 -12.10 12.86 9.05
C HIS A 220 -12.68 11.78 10.00
N ALA A 221 -13.33 10.72 9.50
CA ALA A 221 -13.68 9.55 10.33
C ALA A 221 -12.43 8.77 10.81
N TYR A 222 -12.62 7.81 11.73
CA TYR A 222 -11.55 6.89 12.11
C TYR A 222 -11.29 5.87 10.99
N GLU A 223 -10.02 5.66 10.64
CA GLU A 223 -9.56 4.67 9.67
C GLU A 223 -8.49 3.75 10.28
N ASP A 224 -8.38 2.54 9.74
CA ASP A 224 -7.30 1.61 10.03
C ASP A 224 -6.20 1.77 8.98
N ILE A 225 -4.94 1.80 9.42
CA ILE A 225 -3.77 2.10 8.58
C ILE A 225 -2.83 0.90 8.55
N GLY A 226 -2.60 0.35 7.37
CA GLY A 226 -1.62 -0.71 7.16
C GLY A 226 -0.28 -0.06 6.85
N TYR A 227 0.79 -0.56 7.46
CA TYR A 227 2.14 -0.17 7.08
C TYR A 227 3.03 -1.39 6.86
N PHE A 228 4.08 -1.20 6.08
CA PHE A 228 5.16 -2.15 5.90
C PHE A 228 6.48 -1.43 6.10
N ALA A 229 7.28 -1.92 7.05
CA ALA A 229 8.57 -1.36 7.44
C ALA A 229 9.71 -2.37 7.19
N VAL A 230 10.82 -1.90 6.63
CA VAL A 230 12.02 -2.71 6.35
C VAL A 230 13.29 -1.95 6.77
N GLU A 231 14.19 -2.61 7.49
CA GLU A 231 15.33 -1.96 8.16
C GLU A 231 16.32 -1.25 7.23
N TYR A 232 16.51 -1.76 6.00
CA TYR A 232 17.51 -1.26 5.05
C TYR A 232 16.92 -1.05 3.66
N ASP A 233 17.62 -0.27 2.83
CA ASP A 233 17.42 -0.30 1.39
C ASP A 233 18.00 -1.60 0.84
N GLY A 234 17.34 -2.21 -0.14
CA GLY A 234 17.90 -3.40 -0.73
C GLY A 234 17.03 -4.12 -1.74
N LYS A 235 17.63 -5.18 -2.29
CA LYS A 235 16.92 -6.19 -3.08
C LYS A 235 16.73 -7.41 -2.21
N TYR A 236 15.49 -7.77 -1.98
CA TYR A 236 15.13 -8.93 -1.18
C TYR A 236 14.65 -10.06 -2.07
N HIS A 237 15.19 -11.25 -1.85
CA HIS A 237 14.90 -12.41 -2.68
C HIS A 237 13.58 -13.06 -2.27
N LEU A 238 12.70 -13.21 -3.25
CA LEU A 238 11.43 -13.90 -3.13
C LEU A 238 11.46 -15.20 -3.93
N ARG A 239 10.81 -16.24 -3.43
CA ARG A 239 10.48 -17.45 -4.18
C ARG A 239 9.01 -17.42 -4.57
N LYS A 240 8.68 -18.02 -5.71
CA LYS A 240 7.28 -18.15 -6.15
C LYS A 240 6.51 -19.02 -5.14
N PHE A 241 5.32 -18.58 -4.78
CA PHE A 241 4.40 -19.32 -3.92
C PHE A 241 3.23 -19.87 -4.74
N ILE A 242 2.81 -21.10 -4.42
CA ILE A 242 1.64 -21.78 -4.97
C ILE A 242 0.96 -22.46 -3.77
N ASP A 243 -0.37 -22.40 -3.71
CA ASP A 243 -1.16 -23.05 -2.66
C ASP A 243 -2.02 -24.19 -3.25
N PRO A 244 -1.93 -25.43 -2.74
CA PRO A 244 -0.95 -25.89 -1.74
C PRO A 244 0.47 -25.92 -2.32
N GLU A 245 1.48 -25.81 -1.44
CA GLU A 245 2.88 -25.91 -1.86
C GLU A 245 3.13 -27.29 -2.52
N PRO A 246 3.84 -27.35 -3.67
CA PRO A 246 4.15 -28.61 -4.31
C PRO A 246 4.95 -29.52 -3.37
N SER A 247 4.43 -30.71 -3.08
CA SER A 247 5.18 -31.76 -2.41
C SER A 247 6.06 -32.48 -3.43
N HIS A 248 7.35 -32.68 -3.12
CA HIS A 248 8.13 -33.71 -3.82
C HIS A 248 7.80 -35.08 -3.22
N GLY A 249 7.80 -36.13 -4.05
CA GLY A 249 7.73 -37.51 -3.55
C GLY A 249 8.90 -37.79 -2.61
N SER A 250 8.74 -38.74 -1.68
CA SER A 250 9.86 -39.23 -0.86
C SER A 250 11.02 -39.59 -1.76
N TRP A 251 12.19 -38.99 -1.54
CA TRP A 251 13.43 -39.42 -2.18
C TRP A 251 13.57 -40.92 -1.92
N GLY A 252 13.71 -41.72 -2.98
CA GLY A 252 14.03 -43.13 -2.83
C GLY A 252 15.32 -43.27 -2.02
N LEU A 253 15.46 -44.39 -1.31
CA LEU A 253 16.71 -44.70 -0.60
C LEU A 253 17.88 -44.63 -1.59
N GLU A 254 18.99 -44.06 -1.14
CA GLU A 254 20.25 -44.03 -1.88
C GLU A 254 20.62 -45.48 -2.26
N GLU A 255 20.73 -45.76 -3.56
CA GLU A 255 21.25 -47.06 -4.02
C GLU A 255 22.73 -47.12 -3.63
N THR A 256 23.02 -47.82 -2.54
CA THR A 256 24.39 -48.19 -2.22
C THR A 256 24.83 -49.31 -3.17
N PHE A 257 25.69 -48.97 -4.13
CA PHE A 257 26.38 -49.97 -4.94
C PHE A 257 27.25 -50.85 -4.02
N SER A 258 26.89 -52.13 -3.91
CA SER A 258 27.67 -53.18 -3.25
C SER A 258 28.84 -53.65 -4.10
#